data_AF-A0A952TZ81-F1
#
_entry.id   AF-A0A952TZ81-F1
#
_cell.length_a   1.000
_cell.length_b   1.000
_cell.length_c   1.000
_cell.angle_alpha   90.00
_cell.angle_beta   90.00
_cell.angle_gamma   90.00
#
_symmetry.space_group_name_H-M   'P 1'
#
loop_
_entity.id
_entity.type
_entity.pdbx_description
1 polymer ?
#
loop_
_entity_poly.entity_id
_entity_poly.type
_entity_poly.pdbx_seq_one_letter_code
_entity_poly.pdbx_strand_id
1 'polypeptide(L)'
;MSEQESVQFGLSEEEKWDILTRPEKLGEILLKHGKINVNQLEDLIKEQEHSGKPLGELILSKGLMSRSELLTALDWQHKADKVIIDSLTELINKPKKD
;
A
#
# COMPACT_ATOMS: atom_id res chain seq x y z
N MET A 1 -11.40 -35.50 -18.07
CA MET A 1 -11.96 -34.88 -16.86
C MET A 1 -10.80 -34.21 -16.17
N SER A 2 -10.67 -32.91 -16.37
CA SER A 2 -9.53 -32.12 -15.90
C SER A 2 -9.71 -31.86 -14.41
N GLU A 3 -8.81 -32.39 -13.59
CA GLU A 3 -8.68 -32.00 -12.19
C GLU A 3 -8.50 -30.50 -12.15
N GLN A 4 -9.42 -29.80 -11.48
CA GLN A 4 -9.26 -28.40 -11.16
C GLN A 4 -8.14 -28.31 -10.13
N GLU A 5 -6.95 -27.90 -10.56
CA GLU A 5 -5.90 -27.46 -9.66
C GLU A 5 -6.41 -26.27 -8.87
N SER A 6 -6.83 -26.51 -7.63
CA SER A 6 -7.08 -25.47 -6.65
C SER A 6 -5.75 -24.78 -6.36
N VAL A 7 -5.54 -23.59 -6.94
CA VAL A 7 -4.37 -22.78 -6.65
C VAL A 7 -4.41 -22.38 -5.18
N GLN A 8 -3.61 -23.04 -4.35
CA GLN A 8 -3.43 -22.71 -2.95
C GLN A 8 -2.58 -21.44 -2.87
N PHE A 9 -3.20 -20.26 -2.97
CA PHE A 9 -2.57 -19.00 -2.58
C PHE A 9 -2.57 -18.89 -1.04
N GLY A 10 -1.75 -19.74 -0.41
CA GLY A 10 -1.61 -19.78 1.04
C GLY A 10 -0.39 -18.96 1.47
N LEU A 11 -0.57 -17.68 1.76
CA LEU A 11 0.44 -16.90 2.49
C LEU A 11 0.67 -17.56 3.86
N SER A 12 1.91 -17.65 4.29
CA SER A 12 2.28 -18.04 5.66
C SER A 12 1.75 -17.02 6.68
N GLU A 13 1.64 -17.43 7.94
CA GLU A 13 1.23 -16.52 9.01
C GLU A 13 2.18 -15.32 9.12
N GLU A 14 3.49 -15.55 8.97
CA GLU A 14 4.50 -14.49 8.99
C GLU A 14 4.31 -13.49 7.85
N GLU A 15 4.05 -13.95 6.62
CA GLU A 15 3.75 -13.08 5.47
C GLU A 15 2.45 -12.29 5.66
N LYS A 16 1.42 -12.90 6.26
CA LYS A 16 0.18 -12.19 6.61
C LYS A 16 0.46 -11.07 7.61
N TRP A 17 1.27 -11.35 8.64
CA TRP A 17 1.65 -10.34 9.63
C TRP A 17 2.47 -9.22 9.00
N ASP A 18 3.42 -9.52 8.12
CA ASP A 18 4.19 -8.49 7.41
C ASP A 18 3.28 -7.59 6.56
N ILE A 19 2.37 -8.18 5.77
CA ILE A 19 1.43 -7.41 4.95
C ILE A 19 0.53 -6.50 5.79
N LEU A 20 0.08 -6.98 6.96
CA LEU A 20 -0.79 -6.21 7.85
C LEU A 20 -0.05 -5.12 8.63
N THR A 21 1.25 -5.26 8.84
CA THR A 21 2.03 -4.37 9.73
C THR A 21 2.95 -3.42 8.97
N ARG A 22 3.26 -3.70 7.71
CA ARG A 22 4.08 -2.81 6.90
C ARG A 22 3.35 -1.49 6.58
N PRO A 23 4.09 -0.38 6.49
CA PRO A 23 3.56 0.88 5.97
C PRO A 23 2.93 0.70 4.57
N GLU A 24 1.75 1.28 4.37
CA GLU A 24 1.14 1.34 3.03
C GLU A 24 2.01 2.25 2.14
N LYS A 25 2.36 1.79 0.94
CA LYS A 25 3.08 2.61 -0.03
C LYS A 25 2.13 3.62 -0.67
N LEU A 26 2.66 4.77 -1.09
CA LEU A 26 1.89 5.83 -1.75
C LEU A 26 1.02 5.29 -2.91
N GLY A 27 1.55 4.40 -3.73
CA GLY A 27 0.80 3.79 -4.85
C GLY A 27 -0.44 3.00 -4.39
N GLU A 28 -0.35 2.29 -3.27
CA GLU A 28 -1.45 1.49 -2.71
C GLU A 28 -2.56 2.39 -2.17
N ILE A 29 -2.17 3.47 -1.50
CA ILE A 29 -3.10 4.48 -0.99
C ILE A 29 -3.82 5.16 -2.15
N LEU A 30 -3.09 5.56 -3.19
CA LEU A 30 -3.70 6.19 -4.36
C LEU A 30 -4.67 5.26 -5.08
N LEU A 31 -4.36 3.97 -5.17
CA LEU A 31 -5.25 2.96 -5.74
C LEU A 31 -6.52 2.78 -4.88
N LYS A 32 -6.36 2.63 -3.56
CA LYS A 32 -7.44 2.48 -2.57
C LYS A 32 -8.39 3.67 -2.55
N HIS A 33 -7.86 4.88 -2.77
CA HIS A 33 -8.64 6.11 -2.86
C HIS A 33 -9.14 6.43 -4.27
N GLY A 34 -8.93 5.54 -5.25
CA GLY A 34 -9.39 5.70 -6.63
C GLY A 34 -8.75 6.86 -7.40
N LYS A 35 -7.56 7.33 -6.95
CA LYS A 35 -6.81 8.42 -7.60
C LYS A 35 -6.02 7.94 -8.80
N ILE A 36 -5.62 6.68 -8.79
CA ILE A 36 -5.02 5.98 -9.93
C ILE A 36 -5.67 4.60 -10.04
N ASN A 37 -5.59 3.99 -11.22
CA ASN A 37 -5.97 2.59 -11.44
C ASN A 37 -4.73 1.68 -11.48
N VAL A 38 -4.95 0.36 -11.55
CA VAL A 38 -3.88 -0.65 -11.56
C VAL A 38 -2.91 -0.44 -12.72
N ASN A 39 -3.42 -0.18 -13.93
CA ASN A 39 -2.59 0.02 -15.12
C ASN A 39 -1.68 1.26 -14.96
N GLN A 40 -2.23 2.36 -14.45
CA GLN A 40 -1.47 3.58 -14.17
C GLN A 40 -0.39 3.35 -13.10
N LEU A 41 -0.71 2.57 -12.06
CA LEU A 41 0.25 2.20 -11.03
C LEU A 41 1.38 1.33 -11.60
N GLU A 42 1.07 0.33 -12.43
CA GLU A 42 2.06 -0.49 -13.11
C GLU A 42 3.00 0.34 -13.98
N ASP A 43 2.47 1.27 -14.78
CA ASP A 43 3.26 2.14 -15.63
C ASP A 43 4.17 3.06 -14.82
N LEU A 44 3.67 3.60 -13.70
CA LEU A 44 4.45 4.41 -12.78
C LEU A 44 5.58 3.62 -12.11
N ILE A 45 5.34 2.37 -11.71
CA ILE A 45 6.36 1.50 -11.11
C ILE A 45 7.44 1.17 -12.12
N LYS A 46 7.06 0.78 -13.35
CA LYS A 46 8.04 0.53 -14.43
C LYS A 46 8.89 1.76 -14.68
N GLU A 47 8.31 2.94 -14.76
CA GLU A 47 9.08 4.17 -14.98
C GLU A 47 9.96 4.53 -13.78
N GLN A 48 9.52 4.28 -12.55
CA GLN A 48 10.33 4.43 -11.35
C GLN A 48 11.56 3.53 -11.38
N GLU A 49 11.43 2.27 -11.79
CA GLU A 49 12.55 1.33 -11.91
C GLU A 49 13.57 1.79 -12.97
N HIS A 50 13.10 2.32 -14.10
CA HIS A 50 13.97 2.80 -15.17
C HIS A 50 14.65 4.14 -14.85
N SER A 51 13.94 5.06 -14.20
CA SER A 51 14.41 6.44 -13.98
C SER A 51 15.06 6.66 -12.60
N GLY A 52 14.79 5.79 -11.63
CA GLY A 52 15.17 5.97 -10.22
C GLY A 52 14.42 7.08 -9.51
N LYS A 53 13.41 7.69 -10.15
CA LYS A 53 12.69 8.83 -9.58
C LYS A 53 11.66 8.41 -8.52
N PRO A 54 11.39 9.26 -7.52
CA PRO A 54 10.30 9.03 -6.58
C PRO A 54 8.94 8.97 -7.31
N LEU A 55 8.07 8.06 -6.88
CA LEU A 55 6.74 7.86 -7.46
C LEU A 55 5.93 9.18 -7.49
N GLY A 56 6.03 9.97 -6.42
CA GLY A 56 5.38 11.29 -6.33
C GLY A 56 5.85 12.27 -7.42
N GLU A 57 7.12 12.25 -7.80
CA GLU A 57 7.63 13.08 -8.89
C GLU A 57 7.07 12.63 -10.24
N LEU A 58 7.01 11.31 -10.47
CA LEU A 58 6.47 10.72 -11.70
C LEU A 58 4.97 11.02 -11.86
N ILE A 59 4.22 11.03 -10.76
CA ILE A 59 2.80 11.39 -10.76
C ILE A 59 2.60 12.85 -11.21
N LEU A 60 3.44 13.76 -10.71
CA LEU A 60 3.38 15.17 -11.11
C LEU A 60 3.84 15.36 -12.55
N SER A 61 4.92 14.69 -12.98
CA SER A 61 5.45 14.82 -14.35
C SER A 61 4.47 14.31 -15.40
N LYS A 62 3.70 13.27 -15.09
CA LYS A 62 2.65 12.72 -15.95
C LYS A 62 1.34 13.50 -15.90
N GLY A 63 1.23 14.53 -15.05
CA GLY A 63 0.01 15.31 -14.88
C GLY A 63 -1.17 14.52 -14.31
N LEU A 64 -0.90 13.40 -13.63
CA LEU A 64 -1.94 12.55 -13.05
C LEU A 64 -2.58 13.20 -11.82
N MET A 65 -1.84 14.07 -11.12
CA MET A 65 -2.33 14.83 -9.98
C MET A 65 -1.65 16.20 -9.92
N SER A 66 -2.34 17.15 -9.30
CA SER A 66 -1.76 18.41 -8.85
C SER A 66 -0.87 18.23 -7.60
N ARG A 67 -0.02 19.22 -7.33
CA ARG A 67 0.83 19.24 -6.12
C ARG A 67 0.00 19.20 -4.82
N SER A 68 -1.15 19.88 -4.81
CA SER A 68 -2.08 19.88 -3.67
C SER A 68 -2.73 18.52 -3.42
N GLU A 69 -3.09 17.81 -4.49
CA GLU A 69 -3.65 16.46 -4.38
C GLU A 69 -2.60 15.46 -3.91
N LEU A 70 -1.37 15.57 -4.42
CA LEU A 70 -0.25 14.75 -3.95
C LEU A 70 0.05 14.99 -2.46
N LEU A 71 0.04 16.25 -2.00
CA LEU A 71 0.21 16.56 -0.58
C LEU A 71 -0.89 15.92 0.29
N THR A 72 -2.12 15.90 -0.20
CA THR A 72 -3.24 15.24 0.49
C THR A 72 -3.02 13.73 0.57
N ALA A 73 -2.55 13.10 -0.51
CA ALA A 73 -2.23 11.68 -0.53
C ALA A 73 -1.07 11.30 0.41
N LEU A 74 -0.05 12.17 0.51
CA LEU A 74 1.05 11.99 1.47
C LEU A 74 0.58 12.13 2.92
N ASP A 75 -0.38 13.01 3.20
CA ASP A 75 -1.01 13.11 4.53
C ASP A 75 -1.80 11.84 4.87
N TRP A 76 -2.52 11.24 3.90
CA TRP A 76 -3.15 9.93 4.09
C TRP A 76 -2.12 8.85 4.43
N GLN A 77 -0.98 8.83 3.74
CA GLN A 77 0.11 7.89 4.02
C GLN A 77 0.63 8.02 5.46
N HIS A 78 0.93 9.24 5.89
CA HIS A 78 1.42 9.47 7.25
C HIS A 78 0.39 9.10 8.33
N LYS A 79 -0.90 9.23 8.05
CA LYS A 79 -1.98 8.85 8.98
C LYS A 79 -2.17 7.33 9.06
N ALA A 80 -2.10 6.64 7.92
CA ALA A 80 -2.23 5.18 7.87
C ALA A 80 -1.15 4.49 8.72
N ASP A 81 0.09 4.98 8.64
CA ASP A 81 1.22 4.45 9.41
C ASP A 81 1.01 4.53 10.93
N LYS A 82 0.29 5.56 11.43
CA LYS A 82 0.02 5.71 12.87
C LYS A 82 -1.02 4.72 13.39
N VAL A 83 -2.08 4.47 12.63
CA VAL A 83 -3.23 3.66 13.10
C VAL A 83 -2.85 2.19 13.28
N ILE A 84 -1.95 1.66 12.44
CA ILE A 84 -1.48 0.27 12.53
C ILE A 84 -0.65 0.08 13.79
N ILE A 85 0.27 1.01 14.09
CA ILE A 85 1.13 0.95 15.28
C ILE A 85 0.28 1.02 16.57
N ASP A 86 -0.71 1.92 16.60
CA ASP A 86 -1.60 2.06 17.77
C ASP A 86 -2.43 0.78 17.98
N SER A 87 -2.98 0.20 16.92
CA SER A 87 -3.78 -1.04 17.00
C SER A 87 -2.94 -2.24 17.45
N LEU A 88 -1.70 -2.38 16.98
CA LEU A 88 -0.78 -3.44 17.42
C LEU A 88 -0.36 -3.24 18.88
N THR A 89 -0.12 -2.00 19.29
CA THR A 89 0.21 -1.65 20.68
C THR A 89 -0.93 -2.04 21.63
N GLU A 90 -2.18 -1.83 21.23
CA GLU A 90 -3.35 -2.25 22.00
C GLU A 90 -3.52 -3.77 22.06
N LEU A 91 -3.21 -4.50 20.98
CA LEU A 91 -3.29 -5.97 20.96
C LEU A 91 -2.23 -6.62 21.85
N ILE A 92 -1.01 -6.09 21.88
CA ILE A 92 0.09 -6.61 22.71
C ILE A 92 -0.15 -6.29 24.20
N ASN A 93 -0.74 -5.13 24.51
CA ASN A 93 -0.95 -4.66 25.87
C ASN A 93 -2.31 -5.06 26.48
N LYS A 94 -3.15 -5.84 25.78
CA LYS A 94 -4.39 -6.35 26.38
C LYS A 94 -4.06 -7.30 27.54
N PRO A 95 -4.45 -6.99 28.79
CA PRO A 95 -4.32 -7.96 29.87
C PRO A 95 -5.12 -9.20 29.49
N LYS A 96 -4.52 -10.40 29.65
CA LYS A 96 -5.26 -11.65 29.59
C LYS A 96 -6.42 -11.51 30.57
N LYS A 97 -7.63 -11.44 30.04
CA LYS A 97 -8.84 -11.41 30.86
C LYS A 97 -8.95 -12.81 31.46
N ASP A 98 -8.72 -12.90 32.77
CA ASP A 98 -8.91 -14.11 33.58
C ASP A 98 -10.32 -14.70 33.41
#